data_AF-A0A8C5VIQ4-F1
#
_entry.id   AF-A0A8C5VIQ4-F1
#
_cell.length_a   1.000
_cell.length_b   1.000
_cell.length_c   1.000
_cell.angle_alpha   90.00
_cell.angle_beta   90.00
_cell.angle_gamma   90.00
#
_symmetry.space_group_name_H-M   'P 1'
#
loop_
_entity.id
_entity.type
_entity.pdbx_description
1 polymer ?
#
loop_
_entity_poly.entity_id
_entity_poly.type
_entity_poly.pdbx_seq_one_letter_code
_entity_poly.pdbx_strand_id
1 'polypeptide(L)'
;MEALLLGVGLLLGAYVLVYYNLVKAPPCGGISNLRGRTAVVTGANSGIGKMTALELARRGARVVLACRSRERGEAAAFDIRQESGNNEVIFMALDLASLASVQAFAAAFLSSEPRLDILIHNAGISSCGRTREAFNLLLRVNHIGPFLLTHLLLPRLKTCAPSRVVVVSSAAHRRGRLDFKRLDRPVVGWRQELRAYADSKLANVLFARELATQLEGTGVTCYAAHPGPVNSELFLRHLPGWLRPLLRPLAWLILRAPRGGAQTPLYCALQEGIEPLSGRYFANCRVEEVPPAARDDRAAQRLWEASRRLAGLGPEEDAEPNEDPQPEDPGVPPSLSTPHPEERTVSEPDLSPQSSPDLSKVIRRIRIKAEPETQVS
;
A
#
# COMPACT_ATOMS: atom_id res chain seq x y z
N MET A 1 -53.54 -9.64 -8.54
CA MET A 1 -52.42 -8.86 -9.14
C MET A 1 -51.97 -7.71 -8.26
N GLU A 2 -52.87 -6.94 -7.65
CA GLU A 2 -52.54 -5.71 -6.90
C GLU A 2 -51.51 -5.91 -5.77
N ALA A 3 -51.64 -6.96 -4.95
CA ALA A 3 -50.66 -7.28 -3.91
C ALA A 3 -49.24 -7.56 -4.46
N LEU A 4 -49.13 -8.11 -5.67
CA LEU A 4 -47.84 -8.32 -6.35
C LEU A 4 -47.25 -6.99 -6.82
N LEU A 5 -48.08 -6.10 -7.38
CA LEU A 5 -47.67 -4.76 -7.82
C LEU A 5 -47.24 -3.89 -6.63
N LEU A 6 -47.96 -3.93 -5.50
CA LEU A 6 -47.58 -3.28 -4.25
C LEU A 6 -46.26 -3.83 -3.69
N GLY A 7 -46.07 -5.16 -3.69
CA GLY A 7 -44.82 -5.79 -3.29
C GLY A 7 -43.63 -5.38 -4.17
N VAL A 8 -43.80 -5.36 -5.49
CA VAL A 8 -42.78 -4.88 -6.44
C VAL A 8 -42.49 -3.39 -6.22
N GLY A 9 -43.51 -2.55 -6.03
CA GLY A 9 -43.35 -1.12 -5.77
C GLY A 9 -42.58 -0.82 -4.48
N LEU A 10 -42.88 -1.54 -3.39
CA LEU A 10 -42.15 -1.44 -2.11
C LEU A 10 -40.70 -1.90 -2.25
N LEU A 11 -40.44 -3.01 -2.95
CA LEU A 11 -39.08 -3.48 -3.23
C LEU A 11 -38.30 -2.49 -4.11
N LEU A 12 -38.95 -1.88 -5.11
CA LEU A 12 -38.33 -0.86 -5.96
C LEU A 12 -38.00 0.41 -5.16
N GLY A 13 -38.93 0.87 -4.31
CA GLY A 13 -38.74 2.02 -3.43
C GLY A 13 -37.62 1.80 -2.40
N ALA A 14 -37.59 0.63 -1.77
CA ALA A 14 -36.52 0.23 -0.87
C ALA A 14 -35.17 0.11 -1.60
N TYR A 15 -35.16 -0.45 -2.81
CA TYR A 15 -33.96 -0.50 -3.65
C TYR A 15 -33.46 0.90 -4.02
N VAL A 16 -34.33 1.82 -4.45
CA VAL A 16 -33.97 3.21 -4.74
C VAL A 16 -33.41 3.89 -3.48
N LEU A 17 -34.03 3.70 -2.32
CA LEU A 17 -33.55 4.26 -1.05
C LEU A 17 -32.16 3.71 -0.69
N VAL A 18 -31.94 2.40 -0.77
CA VAL A 18 -30.64 1.74 -0.54
C VAL A 18 -29.60 2.20 -1.57
N TYR A 19 -29.98 2.27 -2.84
CA TYR A 19 -29.09 2.67 -3.92
C TYR A 19 -28.61 4.10 -3.72
N TYR A 20 -29.51 5.07 -3.50
CA TYR A 20 -29.13 6.47 -3.37
C TYR A 20 -28.39 6.79 -2.06
N ASN A 21 -28.69 6.10 -0.96
CA ASN A 21 -28.04 6.36 0.33
C ASN A 21 -26.74 5.55 0.55
N LEU A 22 -26.65 4.33 0.03
CA LEU A 22 -25.51 3.43 0.29
C LEU A 22 -24.65 3.15 -0.95
N VAL A 23 -25.21 3.13 -2.17
CA VAL A 23 -24.51 2.68 -3.38
C VAL A 23 -24.03 3.84 -4.27
N LYS A 24 -24.82 4.91 -4.40
CA LYS A 24 -24.49 6.09 -5.22
C LYS A 24 -23.44 6.95 -4.49
N ALA A 25 -22.18 6.82 -4.89
CA ALA A 25 -21.16 7.77 -4.47
C ALA A 25 -21.43 9.15 -5.11
N PRO A 26 -21.35 10.26 -4.36
CA PRO A 26 -21.41 11.59 -4.95
C PRO A 26 -20.21 11.79 -5.89
N PRO A 27 -20.40 12.39 -7.08
CA PRO A 27 -19.30 12.63 -8.00
C PRO A 27 -18.30 13.64 -7.43
N CYS A 28 -17.01 13.38 -7.65
CA CYS A 28 -15.94 14.30 -7.30
C CYS A 28 -15.91 15.50 -8.26
N GLY A 29 -16.37 16.66 -7.77
CA GLY A 29 -16.34 17.95 -8.49
C GLY A 29 -15.04 18.75 -8.33
N GLY A 30 -13.99 18.18 -7.73
CA GLY A 30 -12.68 18.84 -7.56
C GLY A 30 -11.95 19.12 -8.88
N ILE A 31 -10.75 19.72 -8.77
CA ILE A 31 -9.92 20.30 -9.84
C ILE A 31 -10.16 19.66 -11.22
N SER A 32 -10.57 20.49 -12.18
CA SER A 32 -10.94 20.08 -13.54
C SER A 32 -9.75 19.95 -14.50
N ASN A 33 -8.59 20.54 -14.18
CA ASN A 33 -7.40 20.56 -15.01
C ASN A 33 -6.14 20.25 -14.19
N LEU A 34 -5.42 19.21 -14.59
CA LEU A 34 -4.20 18.70 -13.96
C LEU A 34 -2.99 18.70 -14.91
N ARG A 35 -3.05 19.46 -16.03
CA ARG A 35 -1.90 19.61 -16.94
C ARG A 35 -0.66 20.09 -16.17
N GLY A 36 0.47 19.43 -16.40
CA GLY A 36 1.73 19.70 -15.69
C GLY A 36 1.80 19.15 -14.25
N ARG A 37 0.78 18.41 -13.78
CA ARG A 37 0.81 17.68 -12.50
C ARG A 37 1.10 16.19 -12.75
N THR A 38 1.94 15.60 -11.90
CA THR A 38 2.28 14.16 -11.96
C THR A 38 1.63 13.40 -10.81
N ALA A 39 0.95 12.30 -11.12
CA ALA A 39 0.30 11.42 -10.16
C ALA A 39 0.84 9.98 -10.23
N VAL A 40 1.07 9.36 -9.08
CA VAL A 40 1.37 7.93 -8.94
C VAL A 40 0.16 7.23 -8.35
N VAL A 41 -0.35 6.20 -9.02
CA VAL A 41 -1.47 5.38 -8.52
C VAL A 41 -1.03 3.92 -8.42
N THR A 42 -0.97 3.41 -7.20
CA THR A 42 -0.61 2.00 -6.94
C THR A 42 -1.78 1.06 -7.23
N GLY A 43 -1.51 -0.07 -7.87
CA GLY A 43 -2.55 -1.06 -8.22
C GLY A 43 -3.56 -0.52 -9.23
N ALA A 44 -3.10 0.35 -10.14
CA ALA A 44 -3.92 1.01 -11.15
C ALA A 44 -4.31 0.12 -12.35
N ASN A 45 -3.89 -1.14 -12.37
CA ASN A 45 -4.18 -2.05 -13.49
C ASN A 45 -5.63 -2.59 -13.51
N SER A 46 -6.42 -2.40 -12.44
CA SER A 46 -7.82 -2.81 -12.40
C SER A 46 -8.64 -2.04 -11.36
N GLY A 47 -9.96 -2.25 -11.37
CA GLY A 47 -10.87 -1.81 -10.32
C GLY A 47 -10.81 -0.31 -10.01
N ILE A 48 -10.81 0.01 -8.71
CA ILE A 48 -10.81 1.40 -8.21
C ILE A 48 -9.56 2.16 -8.69
N GLY A 49 -8.41 1.49 -8.71
CA GLY A 49 -7.13 2.08 -9.15
C GLY A 49 -7.17 2.50 -10.61
N LYS A 50 -7.65 1.63 -11.50
CA LYS A 50 -7.79 1.95 -12.94
C LYS A 50 -8.72 3.14 -13.15
N MET A 51 -9.87 3.15 -12.48
CA MET A 51 -10.82 4.27 -12.58
C MET A 51 -10.26 5.58 -12.00
N THR A 52 -9.45 5.50 -10.94
CA THR A 52 -8.78 6.67 -10.35
C THR A 52 -7.73 7.22 -11.32
N ALA A 53 -6.86 6.36 -11.86
CA ALA A 53 -5.83 6.74 -12.83
C ALA A 53 -6.44 7.33 -14.11
N LEU A 54 -7.52 6.73 -14.63
CA LEU A 54 -8.28 7.23 -15.78
C LEU A 54 -8.83 8.63 -15.58
N GLU A 55 -9.43 8.89 -14.40
CA GLU A 55 -10.12 10.14 -14.11
C GLU A 55 -9.12 11.29 -13.84
N LEU A 56 -7.91 10.96 -13.37
CA LEU A 56 -6.74 11.86 -13.35
C LEU A 56 -6.21 12.13 -14.78
N ALA A 57 -6.06 11.09 -15.60
CA ALA A 57 -5.59 11.20 -16.97
C ALA A 57 -6.53 12.06 -17.84
N ARG A 58 -7.85 11.93 -17.67
CA ARG A 58 -8.88 12.77 -18.32
C ARG A 58 -8.76 14.26 -18.01
N ARG A 59 -8.20 14.62 -16.85
CA ARG A 59 -7.91 16.01 -16.47
C ARG A 59 -6.57 16.52 -17.02
N GLY A 60 -5.84 15.69 -17.77
CA GLY A 60 -4.53 16.02 -18.32
C GLY A 60 -3.36 15.80 -17.36
N ALA A 61 -3.53 15.06 -16.27
CA ALA A 61 -2.40 14.68 -15.42
C ALA A 61 -1.45 13.71 -16.15
N ARG A 62 -0.16 13.79 -15.83
CA ARG A 62 0.78 12.71 -16.11
C ARG A 62 0.58 11.62 -15.07
N VAL A 63 0.29 10.37 -15.47
CA VAL A 63 -0.14 9.30 -14.55
C VAL A 63 0.77 8.08 -14.63
N VAL A 64 1.42 7.76 -13.52
CA VAL A 64 2.22 6.55 -13.35
C VAL A 64 1.36 5.45 -12.72
N LEU A 65 1.07 4.40 -13.50
CA LEU A 65 0.47 3.15 -13.03
C LEU A 65 1.54 2.28 -12.37
N ALA A 66 1.63 2.36 -11.05
CA ALA A 66 2.57 1.56 -10.26
C ALA A 66 1.95 0.18 -9.95
N CYS A 67 2.31 -0.84 -10.73
CA CYS A 67 1.67 -2.16 -10.69
C CYS A 67 2.70 -3.32 -10.70
N ARG A 68 2.34 -4.46 -10.12
CA ARG A 68 3.23 -5.64 -10.05
C ARG A 68 3.39 -6.36 -11.39
N SER A 69 2.30 -6.62 -12.10
CA SER A 69 2.31 -7.33 -13.39
C SER A 69 2.54 -6.32 -14.51
N ARG A 70 3.60 -6.53 -15.29
CA ARG A 70 3.95 -5.75 -16.47
C ARG A 70 2.83 -5.77 -17.50
N GLU A 71 2.45 -6.97 -17.96
CA GLU A 71 1.41 -7.17 -18.99
C GLU A 71 0.11 -6.44 -18.63
N ARG A 72 -0.38 -6.61 -17.39
CA ARG A 72 -1.63 -5.99 -16.93
C ARG A 72 -1.49 -4.48 -16.73
N GLY A 73 -0.30 -4.01 -16.33
CA GLY A 73 -0.01 -2.60 -16.16
C GLY A 73 0.08 -1.86 -17.49
N GLU A 74 0.78 -2.43 -18.47
CA GLU A 74 0.93 -1.87 -19.83
C GLU A 74 -0.41 -1.91 -20.59
N ALA A 75 -1.18 -3.00 -20.50
CA ALA A 75 -2.53 -3.07 -21.06
C ALA A 75 -3.46 -2.01 -20.44
N ALA A 76 -3.45 -1.85 -19.10
CA ALA A 76 -4.26 -0.83 -18.45
C ALA A 76 -3.80 0.60 -18.80
N ALA A 77 -2.50 0.84 -18.99
CA ALA A 77 -1.99 2.12 -19.46
C ALA A 77 -2.46 2.41 -20.90
N PHE A 78 -2.41 1.42 -21.80
CA PHE A 78 -2.94 1.55 -23.16
C PHE A 78 -4.44 1.90 -23.16
N ASP A 79 -5.25 1.12 -22.42
CA ASP A 79 -6.70 1.37 -22.31
C ASP A 79 -6.99 2.79 -21.81
N ILE A 80 -6.26 3.26 -20.78
CA ILE A 80 -6.46 4.60 -20.22
C ILE A 80 -6.07 5.68 -21.23
N ARG A 81 -4.98 5.52 -22.00
CA ARG A 81 -4.61 6.48 -23.06
C ARG A 81 -5.75 6.63 -24.08
N GLN A 82 -6.32 5.51 -24.53
CA GLN A 82 -7.45 5.49 -25.46
C GLN A 82 -8.70 6.15 -24.85
N GLU A 83 -9.08 5.80 -23.61
CA GLU A 83 -10.33 6.27 -22.98
C GLU A 83 -10.25 7.70 -22.40
N SER A 84 -9.05 8.26 -22.25
CA SER A 84 -8.81 9.64 -21.77
C SER A 84 -8.35 10.61 -22.86
N GLY A 85 -7.82 10.12 -23.98
CA GLY A 85 -7.14 10.94 -24.99
C GLY A 85 -5.78 11.49 -24.52
N ASN A 86 -5.28 11.06 -23.36
CA ASN A 86 -4.04 11.56 -22.76
C ASN A 86 -2.92 10.50 -22.88
N ASN A 87 -1.86 10.85 -23.61
CA ASN A 87 -0.71 9.97 -23.84
C ASN A 87 0.27 9.91 -22.66
N GLU A 88 0.19 10.82 -21.68
CA GLU A 88 1.10 10.93 -20.51
C GLU A 88 0.82 9.90 -19.41
N VAL A 89 0.35 8.71 -19.78
CA VAL A 89 -0.04 7.64 -18.87
C VAL A 89 0.95 6.51 -19.04
N ILE A 90 1.79 6.23 -18.04
CA ILE A 90 2.90 5.27 -18.14
C ILE A 90 2.75 4.14 -17.12
N PHE A 91 3.32 2.97 -17.44
CA PHE A 91 3.46 1.86 -16.50
C PHE A 91 4.84 1.91 -15.83
N MET A 92 4.90 1.60 -14.54
CA MET A 92 6.14 1.33 -13.82
C MET A 92 5.94 0.13 -12.87
N ALA A 93 6.94 -0.76 -12.82
CA ALA A 93 6.86 -1.99 -12.05
C ALA A 93 7.01 -1.74 -10.55
N LEU A 94 6.03 -2.20 -9.75
CA LEU A 94 6.02 -2.09 -8.29
C LEU A 94 5.34 -3.30 -7.66
N ASP A 95 6.09 -4.09 -6.89
CA ASP A 95 5.54 -5.05 -5.94
C ASP A 95 5.68 -4.55 -4.51
N LEU A 96 4.56 -4.16 -3.89
CA LEU A 96 4.51 -3.73 -2.50
C LEU A 96 4.81 -4.85 -1.48
N ALA A 97 4.86 -6.12 -1.92
CA ALA A 97 5.33 -7.21 -1.07
C ALA A 97 6.86 -7.19 -0.88
N SER A 98 7.62 -6.62 -1.83
CA SER A 98 9.09 -6.63 -1.85
C SER A 98 9.65 -5.23 -1.60
N LEU A 99 10.36 -5.04 -0.48
CA LEU A 99 10.98 -3.76 -0.14
C LEU A 99 12.02 -3.34 -1.20
N ALA A 100 12.76 -4.30 -1.76
CA ALA A 100 13.69 -4.04 -2.86
C ALA A 100 12.96 -3.55 -4.14
N SER A 101 11.76 -4.07 -4.44
CA SER A 101 10.94 -3.55 -5.54
C SER A 101 10.43 -2.13 -5.26
N VAL A 102 10.06 -1.82 -4.02
CA VAL A 102 9.67 -0.46 -3.61
C VAL A 102 10.84 0.53 -3.75
N GLN A 103 12.04 0.13 -3.33
CA GLN A 103 13.26 0.93 -3.48
C GLN A 103 13.62 1.15 -4.96
N ALA A 104 13.60 0.09 -5.78
CA ALA A 104 13.88 0.17 -7.21
C ALA A 104 12.87 1.06 -7.94
N PHE A 105 11.57 0.95 -7.63
CA PHE A 105 10.54 1.84 -8.16
C PHE A 105 10.80 3.30 -7.78
N ALA A 106 11.10 3.59 -6.52
CA ALA A 106 11.33 4.95 -6.06
C ALA A 106 12.59 5.56 -6.70
N ALA A 107 13.68 4.80 -6.80
CA ALA A 107 14.90 5.23 -7.48
C ALA A 107 14.65 5.52 -8.97
N ALA A 108 13.96 4.62 -9.67
CA ALA A 108 13.56 4.83 -11.07
C ALA A 108 12.70 6.09 -11.21
N PHE A 109 11.64 6.23 -10.42
CA PHE A 109 10.72 7.37 -10.45
C PHE A 109 11.46 8.69 -10.21
N LEU A 110 12.28 8.77 -9.16
CA LEU A 110 13.02 9.98 -8.83
C LEU A 110 14.03 10.39 -9.93
N SER A 111 14.50 9.42 -10.72
CA SER A 111 15.42 9.65 -11.85
C SER A 111 14.72 10.06 -13.15
N SER A 112 13.50 9.55 -13.42
CA SER A 112 12.81 9.76 -14.70
C SER A 112 11.71 10.83 -14.64
N GLU A 113 11.07 11.00 -13.49
CA GLU A 113 9.95 11.91 -13.31
C GLU A 113 10.41 13.19 -12.60
N PRO A 114 10.21 14.40 -13.17
CA PRO A 114 10.66 15.64 -12.56
C PRO A 114 9.75 16.12 -11.41
N ARG A 115 8.51 15.64 -11.33
CA ARG A 115 7.48 16.16 -10.41
C ARG A 115 6.67 15.02 -9.76
N LEU A 116 6.13 15.27 -8.56
CA LEU A 116 5.13 14.40 -7.92
C LEU A 116 4.15 15.23 -7.09
N ASP A 117 2.91 15.30 -7.55
CA ASP A 117 1.84 16.10 -6.93
C ASP A 117 0.83 15.25 -6.16
N ILE A 118 0.58 14.03 -6.62
CA ILE A 118 -0.46 13.16 -6.07
C ILE A 118 0.09 11.72 -5.94
N LEU A 119 0.14 11.18 -4.73
CA LEU A 119 0.51 9.79 -4.46
C LEU A 119 -0.70 9.04 -3.89
N ILE A 120 -1.22 8.05 -4.63
CA ILE A 120 -2.40 7.28 -4.23
C ILE A 120 -2.02 5.82 -3.91
N HIS A 121 -2.08 5.50 -2.62
CA HIS A 121 -1.96 4.15 -2.08
C HIS A 121 -3.30 3.41 -2.17
N ASN A 122 -3.68 3.05 -3.40
CA ASN A 122 -4.89 2.30 -3.72
C ASN A 122 -4.67 0.77 -3.68
N ALA A 123 -3.45 0.29 -3.95
CA ALA A 123 -3.17 -1.14 -3.97
C ALA A 123 -3.48 -1.82 -2.63
N GLY A 124 -3.98 -3.06 -2.69
CA GLY A 124 -4.16 -3.88 -1.50
C GLY A 124 -4.79 -5.23 -1.74
N ILE A 125 -4.65 -6.11 -0.75
CA ILE A 125 -5.15 -7.48 -0.71
C ILE A 125 -5.99 -7.72 0.56
N SER A 126 -6.92 -8.68 0.51
CA SER A 126 -7.74 -9.14 1.66
C SER A 126 -7.47 -10.60 2.07
N SER A 127 -6.47 -11.25 1.47
CA SER A 127 -6.12 -12.66 1.66
C SER A 127 -4.69 -12.90 1.18
N CYS A 128 -3.97 -13.82 1.81
CA CYS A 128 -2.69 -14.35 1.34
C CYS A 128 -2.89 -15.30 0.14
N GLY A 129 -4.09 -15.83 -0.05
CA GLY A 129 -4.39 -16.81 -1.10
C GLY A 129 -3.71 -18.15 -0.83
N ARG A 130 -2.87 -18.60 -1.78
CA ARG A 130 -2.03 -19.81 -1.60
C ARG A 130 -0.59 -19.49 -1.20
N THR A 131 -0.21 -18.20 -1.19
CA THR A 131 1.13 -17.74 -0.84
C THR A 131 1.34 -17.88 0.67
N ARG A 132 2.47 -18.47 1.06
CA ARG A 132 2.90 -18.56 2.46
C ARG A 132 4.21 -17.80 2.59
N GLU A 133 4.12 -16.60 3.12
CA GLU A 133 5.28 -15.80 3.51
C GLU A 133 5.67 -16.11 4.95
N ALA A 134 6.94 -15.86 5.31
CA ALA A 134 7.39 -15.87 6.69
C ALA A 134 6.86 -14.66 7.51
N PHE A 135 6.25 -13.68 6.83
CA PHE A 135 5.79 -12.41 7.38
C PHE A 135 4.28 -12.15 7.14
N ASN A 136 3.74 -11.06 7.70
CA ASN A 136 2.35 -10.67 7.51
C ASN A 136 2.13 -10.04 6.12
N LEU A 137 1.87 -10.87 5.10
CA LEU A 137 1.71 -10.41 3.72
C LEU A 137 0.62 -9.33 3.53
N LEU A 138 -0.49 -9.38 4.30
CA LEU A 138 -1.53 -8.35 4.23
C LEU A 138 -1.01 -6.99 4.73
N LEU A 139 -0.32 -6.97 5.87
CA LEU A 139 0.30 -5.74 6.39
C LEU A 139 1.41 -5.25 5.45
N ARG A 140 2.26 -6.16 4.95
CA ARG A 140 3.35 -5.85 4.03
C ARG A 140 2.84 -5.09 2.80
N VAL A 141 1.85 -5.65 2.10
CA VAL A 141 1.30 -5.06 0.87
C VAL A 141 0.42 -3.83 1.14
N ASN A 142 -0.44 -3.87 2.16
CA ASN A 142 -1.44 -2.80 2.37
C ASN A 142 -0.89 -1.57 3.09
N HIS A 143 0.20 -1.72 3.86
CA HIS A 143 0.73 -0.70 4.77
C HIS A 143 2.26 -0.53 4.71
N ILE A 144 3.09 -1.56 4.91
CA ILE A 144 4.56 -1.38 5.00
C ILE A 144 5.19 -0.96 3.67
N GLY A 145 4.79 -1.57 2.55
CA GLY A 145 5.21 -1.16 1.21
C GLY A 145 4.82 0.30 0.90
N PRO A 146 3.54 0.69 1.06
CA PRO A 146 3.08 2.08 0.98
C PRO A 146 3.83 3.05 1.91
N PHE A 147 4.13 2.63 3.14
CA PHE A 147 4.88 3.42 4.13
C PHE A 147 6.31 3.72 3.63
N LEU A 148 7.05 2.69 3.20
CA LEU A 148 8.38 2.83 2.61
C LEU A 148 8.34 3.68 1.34
N LEU A 149 7.40 3.42 0.43
CA LEU A 149 7.24 4.17 -0.81
C LEU A 149 7.00 5.66 -0.55
N THR A 150 6.20 5.98 0.47
CA THR A 150 5.96 7.36 0.87
C THR A 150 7.24 8.01 1.40
N HIS A 151 8.00 7.34 2.27
CA HIS A 151 9.25 7.86 2.82
C HIS A 151 10.27 8.17 1.72
N LEU A 152 10.45 7.26 0.75
CA LEU A 152 11.39 7.44 -0.35
C LEU A 152 10.99 8.56 -1.32
N LEU A 153 9.69 8.74 -1.56
CA LEU A 153 9.17 9.80 -2.44
C LEU A 153 8.91 11.14 -1.73
N LEU A 154 9.01 11.18 -0.40
CA LEU A 154 8.69 12.36 0.41
C LEU A 154 9.49 13.62 0.04
N PRO A 155 10.80 13.56 -0.26
CA PRO A 155 11.55 14.72 -0.71
C PRO A 155 10.95 15.35 -1.97
N ARG A 156 10.46 14.53 -2.92
CA ARG A 156 9.84 15.03 -4.16
C ARG A 156 8.45 15.61 -3.92
N LEU A 157 7.66 15.00 -3.04
CA LEU A 157 6.37 15.57 -2.62
C LEU A 157 6.54 16.95 -2.00
N LYS A 158 7.57 17.15 -1.15
CA LYS A 158 7.89 18.43 -0.52
C LYS A 158 8.36 19.47 -1.54
N THR A 159 9.28 19.15 -2.45
CA THR A 159 9.72 20.11 -3.49
C THR A 159 8.65 20.44 -4.53
N CYS A 160 7.64 19.58 -4.69
CA CYS A 160 6.52 19.81 -5.60
C CYS A 160 5.26 20.37 -4.91
N ALA A 161 5.36 20.82 -3.66
CA ALA A 161 4.21 21.35 -2.92
C ALA A 161 3.50 22.51 -3.68
N PRO A 162 2.16 22.66 -3.57
CA PRO A 162 1.24 21.82 -2.81
C PRO A 162 1.03 20.44 -3.45
N SER A 163 1.13 19.39 -2.64
CA SER A 163 1.03 17.98 -3.05
C SER A 163 0.27 17.13 -2.01
N ARG A 164 -0.18 15.93 -2.40
CA ARG A 164 -1.15 15.14 -1.64
C ARG A 164 -0.83 13.64 -1.63
N VAL A 165 -0.98 13.01 -0.47
CA VAL A 165 -0.91 11.55 -0.27
C VAL A 165 -2.29 11.02 0.11
N VAL A 166 -2.86 10.11 -0.68
CA VAL A 166 -4.17 9.51 -0.40
C VAL A 166 -4.00 8.02 -0.11
N VAL A 167 -4.40 7.59 1.09
CA VAL A 167 -4.25 6.21 1.57
C VAL A 167 -5.60 5.51 1.56
N VAL A 168 -5.78 4.49 0.72
CA VAL A 168 -7.07 3.80 0.61
C VAL A 168 -7.26 2.81 1.76
N SER A 169 -8.22 3.12 2.63
CA SER A 169 -8.64 2.30 3.76
C SER A 169 -10.02 1.64 3.49
N SER A 170 -10.67 1.12 4.52
CA SER A 170 -11.92 0.37 4.45
C SER A 170 -12.70 0.53 5.75
N ALA A 171 -14.02 0.35 5.74
CA ALA A 171 -14.83 0.22 6.96
C ALA A 171 -14.34 -0.94 7.88
N ALA A 172 -13.55 -1.88 7.34
CA ALA A 172 -12.85 -2.91 8.12
C ALA A 172 -11.94 -2.34 9.23
N HIS A 173 -11.40 -1.12 9.07
CA HIS A 173 -10.55 -0.48 10.10
C HIS A 173 -11.22 -0.41 11.48
N ARG A 174 -12.57 -0.30 11.51
CA ARG A 174 -13.38 -0.24 12.74
C ARG A 174 -13.31 -1.52 13.59
N ARG A 175 -12.84 -2.62 13.01
CA ARG A 175 -12.64 -3.91 13.68
C ARG A 175 -11.17 -4.26 13.92
N GLY A 176 -10.23 -3.44 13.44
CA GLY A 176 -8.80 -3.65 13.60
C GLY A 176 -8.35 -3.45 15.05
N ARG A 177 -7.31 -4.20 15.45
CA ARG A 177 -6.65 -4.13 16.75
C ARG A 177 -5.16 -4.47 16.58
N LEU A 178 -4.32 -3.44 16.51
CA LEU A 178 -2.87 -3.61 16.27
C LEU A 178 -2.18 -4.27 17.49
N ASP A 179 -1.76 -5.52 17.33
CA ASP A 179 -0.80 -6.17 18.23
C ASP A 179 0.63 -5.90 17.76
N PHE A 180 1.24 -4.84 18.30
CA PHE A 180 2.62 -4.45 17.98
C PHE A 180 3.67 -5.53 18.28
N LYS A 181 3.40 -6.51 19.16
CA LYS A 181 4.31 -7.65 19.43
C LYS A 181 4.20 -8.77 18.39
N ARG A 182 3.17 -8.73 17.53
CA ARG A 182 2.85 -9.78 16.56
C ARG A 182 2.60 -9.24 15.15
N LEU A 183 2.92 -7.96 14.92
CA LEU A 183 2.51 -7.19 13.75
C LEU A 183 2.88 -7.87 12.43
N ASP A 184 4.12 -8.35 12.32
CA ASP A 184 4.66 -9.01 11.12
C ASP A 184 4.59 -10.55 11.14
N ARG A 185 3.86 -11.16 12.09
CA ARG A 185 3.75 -12.64 12.13
C ARG A 185 3.00 -13.18 10.90
N PRO A 186 3.38 -14.36 10.38
CA PRO A 186 2.70 -14.96 9.25
C PRO A 186 1.24 -15.28 9.59
N VAL A 187 0.35 -15.01 8.65
CA VAL A 187 -1.11 -15.09 8.82
C VAL A 187 -1.63 -16.34 8.13
N VAL A 188 -2.28 -17.24 8.88
CA VAL A 188 -2.76 -18.52 8.35
C VAL A 188 -4.24 -18.75 8.68
N GLY A 189 -5.03 -18.97 7.62
CA GLY A 189 -6.45 -19.30 7.72
C GLY A 189 -7.39 -18.09 7.79
N TRP A 190 -8.59 -18.26 7.24
CA TRP A 190 -9.53 -17.17 6.93
C TRP A 190 -9.86 -16.24 8.11
N ARG A 191 -9.99 -16.75 9.34
CA ARG A 191 -10.26 -15.91 10.52
C ARG A 191 -9.11 -14.96 10.84
N GLN A 192 -7.87 -15.41 10.64
CA GLN A 192 -6.68 -14.58 10.84
C GLN A 192 -6.52 -13.60 9.68
N GLU A 193 -6.78 -14.01 8.42
CA GLU A 193 -6.76 -13.10 7.26
C GLU A 193 -7.75 -11.94 7.41
N LEU A 194 -9.00 -12.22 7.83
CA LEU A 194 -9.99 -11.16 8.06
C LEU A 194 -9.56 -10.18 9.16
N ARG A 195 -8.89 -10.66 10.20
CA ARG A 195 -8.33 -9.82 11.26
C ARG A 195 -7.15 -9.00 10.74
N ALA A 196 -6.14 -9.64 10.14
CA ALA A 196 -4.98 -8.97 9.56
C ALA A 196 -5.36 -7.95 8.48
N TYR A 197 -6.44 -8.19 7.72
CA TYR A 197 -6.99 -7.21 6.79
C TYR A 197 -7.56 -5.98 7.54
N ALA A 198 -8.39 -6.19 8.57
CA ALA A 198 -8.92 -5.13 9.40
C ALA A 198 -7.81 -4.32 10.10
N ASP A 199 -6.79 -5.01 10.63
CA ASP A 199 -5.60 -4.44 11.24
C ASP A 199 -4.81 -3.60 10.24
N SER A 200 -4.56 -4.12 9.03
CA SER A 200 -3.89 -3.36 7.96
C SER A 200 -4.67 -2.12 7.54
N LYS A 201 -6.00 -2.15 7.61
CA LYS A 201 -6.84 -0.99 7.28
C LYS A 201 -6.96 0.01 8.43
N LEU A 202 -6.81 -0.42 9.67
CA LEU A 202 -6.56 0.48 10.82
C LEU A 202 -5.18 1.13 10.72
N ALA A 203 -4.14 0.37 10.37
CA ALA A 203 -2.80 0.89 10.14
C ALA A 203 -2.81 2.02 9.09
N ASN A 204 -3.53 1.85 7.98
CA ASN A 204 -3.67 2.90 6.95
C ASN A 204 -4.34 4.21 7.47
N VAL A 205 -5.22 4.16 8.47
CA VAL A 205 -5.83 5.37 9.05
C VAL A 205 -4.86 6.06 10.01
N LEU A 206 -4.22 5.29 10.90
CA LEU A 206 -3.22 5.80 11.84
C LEU A 206 -1.97 6.34 11.10
N PHE A 207 -1.58 5.71 9.99
CA PHE A 207 -0.53 6.19 9.11
C PHE A 207 -0.86 7.56 8.49
N ALA A 208 -2.07 7.74 7.94
CA ALA A 208 -2.45 9.02 7.37
C ALA A 208 -2.49 10.14 8.43
N ARG A 209 -2.89 9.80 9.66
CA ARG A 209 -2.88 10.71 10.82
C ARG A 209 -1.47 11.13 11.20
N GLU A 210 -0.57 10.18 11.48
CA GLU A 210 0.83 10.49 11.83
C GLU A 210 1.55 11.21 10.70
N LEU A 211 1.38 10.75 9.44
CA LEU A 211 2.00 11.38 8.28
C LEU A 211 1.57 12.84 8.13
N ALA A 212 0.32 13.18 8.45
CA ALA A 212 -0.15 14.56 8.42
C ALA A 212 0.57 15.43 9.46
N THR A 213 0.71 14.95 10.70
CA THR A 213 1.45 15.64 11.77
C THR A 213 2.93 15.83 11.40
N GLN A 214 3.57 14.81 10.81
CA GLN A 214 4.95 14.87 10.32
C GLN A 214 5.15 15.79 9.08
N LEU A 215 4.07 16.33 8.51
CA LEU A 215 4.07 17.19 7.32
C LEU A 215 3.45 18.58 7.56
N GLU A 216 3.15 18.92 8.81
CA GLU A 216 2.75 20.28 9.19
C GLU A 216 3.79 21.31 8.71
N GLY A 217 3.31 22.40 8.12
CA GLY A 217 4.16 23.44 7.52
C GLY A 217 4.82 23.09 6.18
N THR A 218 4.81 21.84 5.70
CA THR A 218 5.54 21.45 4.47
C THR A 218 4.73 21.60 3.17
N GLY A 219 3.47 22.03 3.24
CA GLY A 219 2.57 22.12 2.08
C GLY A 219 2.15 20.77 1.47
N VAL A 220 2.46 19.65 2.14
CA VAL A 220 2.07 18.30 1.73
C VAL A 220 0.96 17.82 2.66
N THR A 221 -0.16 17.34 2.10
CA THR A 221 -1.29 16.86 2.91
C THR A 221 -1.50 15.35 2.77
N CYS A 222 -2.08 14.71 3.79
CA CYS A 222 -2.44 13.29 3.73
C CYS A 222 -3.89 13.02 4.14
N TYR A 223 -4.56 12.08 3.47
CA TYR A 223 -5.94 11.71 3.77
C TYR A 223 -6.12 10.19 3.71
N ALA A 224 -6.88 9.62 4.65
CA ALA A 224 -7.34 8.24 4.55
C ALA A 224 -8.70 8.20 3.82
N ALA A 225 -8.82 7.46 2.72
CA ALA A 225 -10.02 7.42 1.88
C ALA A 225 -10.71 6.05 1.92
N HIS A 226 -12.01 6.02 2.20
CA HIS A 226 -12.85 4.83 2.07
C HIS A 226 -13.67 4.88 0.77
N PRO A 227 -13.53 3.90 -0.14
CA PRO A 227 -14.26 3.89 -1.41
C PRO A 227 -15.75 3.51 -1.28
N GLY A 228 -16.25 3.27 -0.07
CA GLY A 228 -17.57 2.67 0.17
C GLY A 228 -17.60 1.15 -0.07
N PRO A 229 -18.80 0.53 -0.09
CA PRO A 229 -18.97 -0.90 -0.32
C PRO A 229 -18.83 -1.24 -1.81
N VAL A 230 -17.60 -1.23 -2.34
CA VAL A 230 -17.34 -1.52 -3.76
C VAL A 230 -17.44 -3.02 -4.07
N ASN A 231 -17.85 -3.37 -5.29
CA ASN A 231 -17.82 -4.74 -5.81
C ASN A 231 -16.39 -5.17 -6.16
N SER A 232 -15.54 -5.15 -5.14
CA SER A 232 -14.21 -5.72 -5.19
C SER A 232 -14.33 -7.23 -5.01
N GLU A 233 -13.69 -8.00 -5.89
CA GLU A 233 -13.64 -9.47 -5.81
C GLU A 233 -13.20 -9.99 -4.43
N LEU A 234 -12.50 -9.15 -3.67
CA LEU A 234 -12.11 -9.31 -2.25
C LEU A 234 -13.20 -9.96 -1.37
N PHE A 235 -14.49 -9.57 -1.49
CA PHE A 235 -15.57 -10.17 -0.68
C PHE A 235 -16.00 -11.56 -1.19
N LEU A 236 -16.15 -11.70 -2.52
CA LEU A 236 -16.60 -12.96 -3.14
C LEU A 236 -15.54 -14.07 -3.09
N ARG A 237 -14.26 -13.71 -2.96
CA ARG A 237 -13.11 -14.64 -2.96
C ARG A 237 -13.06 -15.56 -1.73
N HIS A 238 -13.61 -15.10 -0.61
CA HIS A 238 -13.69 -15.85 0.65
C HIS A 238 -14.91 -16.79 0.75
N LEU A 239 -15.89 -16.63 -0.13
CA LEU A 239 -17.08 -17.49 -0.16
C LEU A 239 -16.78 -18.84 -0.82
N PRO A 240 -17.45 -19.94 -0.38
CA PRO A 240 -17.39 -21.24 -1.07
C PRO A 240 -17.72 -21.10 -2.55
N GLY A 241 -17.01 -21.83 -3.41
CA GLY A 241 -17.12 -21.67 -4.88
C GLY A 241 -18.55 -21.79 -5.42
N TRP A 242 -19.34 -22.70 -4.85
CA TRP A 242 -20.75 -22.94 -5.19
C TRP A 242 -21.70 -21.81 -4.75
N LEU A 243 -21.34 -21.04 -3.72
CA LEU A 243 -22.13 -19.91 -3.21
C LEU A 243 -21.91 -18.62 -4.03
N ARG A 244 -20.78 -18.53 -4.76
CA ARG A 244 -20.42 -17.35 -5.57
C ARG A 244 -21.40 -17.03 -6.70
N PRO A 245 -21.85 -17.98 -7.56
CA PRO A 245 -22.83 -17.66 -8.59
C PRO A 245 -24.17 -17.21 -8.00
N LEU A 246 -24.61 -17.82 -6.89
CA LEU A 246 -25.86 -17.49 -6.20
C LEU A 246 -25.85 -16.07 -5.59
N LEU A 247 -24.73 -15.68 -4.95
CA LEU A 247 -24.62 -14.38 -4.28
C LEU A 247 -24.11 -13.25 -5.19
N ARG A 248 -23.61 -13.55 -6.39
CA ARG A 248 -23.19 -12.57 -7.40
C ARG A 248 -24.27 -11.53 -7.77
N PRO A 249 -25.53 -11.88 -8.09
CA PRO A 249 -26.56 -10.88 -8.42
C PRO A 249 -26.89 -9.97 -7.23
N LEU A 250 -26.98 -10.52 -6.01
CA LEU A 250 -27.20 -9.73 -4.79
C LEU A 250 -26.01 -8.80 -4.49
N ALA A 251 -24.79 -9.28 -4.68
CA ALA A 251 -23.57 -8.49 -4.56
C ALA A 251 -23.52 -7.37 -5.63
N TRP A 252 -23.92 -7.64 -6.87
CA TRP A 252 -24.01 -6.62 -7.93
C TRP A 252 -25.04 -5.52 -7.61
N LEU A 253 -26.15 -5.88 -6.97
CA LEU A 253 -27.20 -4.94 -6.58
C LEU A 253 -26.81 -4.00 -5.41
N ILE A 254 -26.00 -4.50 -4.46
CA ILE A 254 -25.64 -3.79 -3.22
C ILE A 254 -24.26 -3.11 -3.30
N LEU A 255 -23.34 -3.63 -4.12
CA LEU A 255 -21.95 -3.17 -4.14
C LEU A 255 -21.68 -2.18 -5.29
N ARG A 256 -20.99 -1.07 -4.97
CA ARG A 256 -20.68 0.00 -5.91
C ARG A 256 -19.82 -0.48 -7.08
N ALA A 257 -20.09 0.04 -8.26
CA ALA A 257 -19.17 -0.08 -9.39
C ALA A 257 -17.81 0.58 -9.07
N PRO A 258 -16.69 0.12 -9.67
CA PRO A 258 -15.36 0.70 -9.43
C PRO A 258 -15.27 2.22 -9.64
N ARG A 259 -16.05 2.76 -10.59
CA ARG A 259 -16.17 4.22 -10.83
C ARG A 259 -16.72 4.97 -9.61
N GLY A 260 -17.72 4.39 -8.93
CA GLY A 260 -18.24 4.93 -7.67
C GLY A 260 -17.23 4.78 -6.53
N GLY A 261 -16.47 3.69 -6.52
CA GLY A 261 -15.37 3.47 -5.57
C GLY A 261 -14.25 4.51 -5.65
N ALA A 262 -13.92 4.97 -6.85
CA ALA A 262 -12.87 5.97 -7.07
C ALA A 262 -13.22 7.37 -6.55
N GLN A 263 -14.50 7.69 -6.32
CA GLN A 263 -14.92 9.07 -6.03
C GLN A 263 -14.32 9.65 -4.75
N THR A 264 -14.25 8.88 -3.66
CA THR A 264 -13.68 9.40 -2.39
C THR A 264 -12.14 9.52 -2.44
N PRO A 265 -11.37 8.56 -2.98
CA PRO A 265 -9.95 8.77 -3.28
C PRO A 265 -9.68 9.98 -4.19
N LEU A 266 -10.47 10.16 -5.26
CA LEU A 266 -10.38 11.31 -6.16
C LEU A 266 -10.71 12.63 -5.43
N TYR A 267 -11.74 12.65 -4.60
CA TYR A 267 -12.10 13.83 -3.80
C TYR A 267 -10.93 14.25 -2.87
N CYS A 268 -10.30 13.30 -2.18
CA CYS A 268 -9.12 13.60 -1.36
C CYS A 268 -7.94 14.12 -2.22
N ALA A 269 -7.78 13.61 -3.43
CA ALA A 269 -6.71 14.02 -4.36
C ALA A 269 -6.97 15.37 -5.06
N LEU A 270 -8.23 15.80 -5.20
CA LEU A 270 -8.62 16.88 -6.13
C LEU A 270 -9.48 18.00 -5.54
N GLN A 271 -10.11 17.82 -4.38
CA GLN A 271 -10.95 18.86 -3.78
C GLN A 271 -10.07 19.94 -3.15
N GLU A 272 -10.23 21.21 -3.51
CA GLU A 272 -9.58 22.34 -2.84
C GLU A 272 -10.32 22.72 -1.54
N GLY A 273 -9.60 23.27 -0.56
CA GLY A 273 -10.15 23.72 0.72
C GLY A 273 -10.24 22.65 1.82
N ILE A 274 -9.76 21.42 1.56
CA ILE A 274 -9.69 20.33 2.56
C ILE A 274 -8.30 20.22 3.21
N GLU A 275 -7.35 21.09 2.87
CA GLU A 275 -6.00 21.12 3.43
C GLU A 275 -5.98 21.14 4.99
N PRO A 276 -6.85 21.91 5.69
CA PRO A 276 -6.95 21.87 7.16
C PRO A 276 -7.47 20.53 7.72
N LEU A 277 -7.94 19.63 6.86
CA LEU A 277 -8.47 18.30 7.19
C LEU A 277 -7.43 17.19 6.91
N SER A 278 -6.16 17.54 6.74
CA SER A 278 -5.05 16.59 6.69
C SER A 278 -5.09 15.65 7.91
N GLY A 279 -4.76 14.38 7.71
CA GLY A 279 -4.80 13.32 8.71
C GLY A 279 -6.21 12.77 9.03
N ARG A 280 -7.26 13.28 8.37
CA ARG A 280 -8.64 12.80 8.56
C ARG A 280 -9.00 11.64 7.63
N TYR A 281 -10.05 10.92 8.03
CA TYR A 281 -10.66 9.84 7.28
C TYR A 281 -11.90 10.33 6.54
N PHE A 282 -12.00 9.98 5.27
CA PHE A 282 -13.07 10.39 4.37
C PHE A 282 -13.85 9.18 3.85
N ALA A 283 -15.16 9.32 3.78
CA ALA A 283 -16.07 8.40 3.11
C ALA A 283 -17.17 9.20 2.40
N ASN A 284 -17.63 8.74 1.23
CA ASN A 284 -18.65 9.43 0.45
C ASN A 284 -18.31 10.91 0.18
N CYS A 285 -17.03 11.20 -0.06
CA CYS A 285 -16.51 12.55 -0.32
C CYS A 285 -16.77 13.56 0.82
N ARG A 286 -16.80 13.07 2.08
CA ARG A 286 -16.94 13.88 3.31
C ARG A 286 -16.05 13.30 4.41
N VAL A 287 -15.68 14.09 5.41
CA VAL A 287 -15.05 13.58 6.63
C VAL A 287 -16.04 12.65 7.34
N GLU A 288 -15.59 11.47 7.77
CA GLU A 288 -16.37 10.53 8.57
C GLU A 288 -15.66 10.25 9.90
N GLU A 289 -16.43 10.17 10.98
CA GLU A 289 -15.92 9.86 12.30
C GLU A 289 -15.44 8.40 12.42
N VAL A 290 -14.20 8.24 12.91
CA VAL A 290 -13.55 6.94 13.13
C VAL A 290 -13.53 6.57 14.63
N PRO A 291 -13.47 5.28 15.02
CA PRO A 291 -13.46 4.88 16.43
C PRO A 291 -12.24 5.44 17.19
N PRO A 292 -12.26 5.48 18.54
CA PRO A 292 -11.15 6.00 19.35
C PRO A 292 -9.78 5.36 19.02
N ALA A 293 -9.74 4.05 18.77
CA ALA A 293 -8.52 3.33 18.38
C ALA A 293 -7.90 3.79 17.05
N ALA A 294 -8.63 4.56 16.23
CA ALA A 294 -8.16 5.17 14.98
C ALA A 294 -7.88 6.67 15.12
N ARG A 295 -8.03 7.25 16.33
CA ARG A 295 -7.62 8.62 16.70
C ARG A 295 -6.52 8.65 17.77
N ASP A 296 -6.01 7.48 18.17
CA ASP A 296 -4.98 7.33 19.20
C ASP A 296 -3.60 7.69 18.62
N ASP A 297 -3.11 8.88 18.98
CA ASP A 297 -1.80 9.40 18.57
C ASP A 297 -0.63 8.53 19.05
N ARG A 298 -0.74 7.95 20.26
CA ARG A 298 0.29 7.07 20.79
C ARG A 298 0.33 5.73 20.03
N ALA A 299 -0.82 5.24 19.57
CA ALA A 299 -0.87 4.09 18.67
C ALA A 299 -0.33 4.42 17.27
N ALA A 300 -0.55 5.65 16.78
CA ALA A 300 -0.03 6.12 15.50
C ALA A 300 1.50 6.22 15.49
N GLN A 301 2.10 6.84 16.51
CA GLN A 301 3.56 6.92 16.71
C GLN A 301 4.20 5.53 16.84
N ARG A 302 3.62 4.65 17.68
CA ARG A 302 4.12 3.26 17.83
C ARG A 302 4.01 2.45 16.53
N LEU A 303 2.98 2.68 15.72
CA LEU A 303 2.88 2.10 14.38
C LEU A 303 3.97 2.65 13.47
N TRP A 304 4.25 3.95 13.51
CA TRP A 304 5.29 4.59 12.71
C TRP A 304 6.67 4.01 12.98
N GLU A 305 7.08 3.91 14.25
CA GLU A 305 8.34 3.27 14.66
C GLU A 305 8.43 1.81 14.21
N ALA A 306 7.36 1.02 14.46
CA ALA A 306 7.31 -0.37 14.01
C ALA A 306 7.39 -0.49 12.48
N SER A 307 6.77 0.44 11.75
CA SER A 307 6.79 0.49 10.29
C SER A 307 8.17 0.89 9.77
N ARG A 308 8.89 1.81 10.44
CA ARG A 308 10.29 2.14 10.12
C ARG A 308 11.18 0.91 10.25
N ARG A 309 11.12 0.19 11.37
CA ARG A 309 11.89 -1.06 11.56
C ARG A 309 11.56 -2.10 10.48
N LEU A 310 10.27 -2.40 10.28
CA LEU A 310 9.81 -3.40 9.29
C LEU A 310 10.08 -2.99 7.83
N ALA A 311 10.31 -1.71 7.54
CA ALA A 311 10.67 -1.18 6.23
C ALA A 311 12.20 -1.06 5.99
N GLY A 312 13.05 -1.40 6.97
CA GLY A 312 14.50 -1.18 6.88
C GLY A 312 14.91 0.30 6.96
N LEU A 313 14.13 1.12 7.67
CA LEU A 313 14.36 2.56 7.91
C LEU A 313 14.63 2.88 9.40
N GLY A 314 14.93 1.86 10.21
CA GLY A 314 15.51 2.03 11.53
C GLY A 314 16.98 2.42 11.45
N PRO A 315 17.65 2.72 12.58
CA PRO A 315 19.08 2.51 12.64
C PRO A 315 19.38 1.06 12.25
N GLU A 316 20.53 0.82 11.61
CA GLU A 316 21.13 -0.51 11.63
C GLU A 316 21.40 -0.79 13.11
N GLU A 317 20.65 -1.72 13.71
CA GLU A 317 21.10 -2.35 14.94
C GLU A 317 22.38 -3.06 14.54
N ASP A 318 23.52 -2.54 15.02
CA ASP A 318 24.82 -3.14 14.80
C ASP A 318 24.68 -4.63 15.07
N ALA A 319 25.03 -5.47 14.09
CA ALA A 319 25.02 -6.90 14.29
C ALA A 319 25.97 -7.17 15.46
N GLU A 320 25.43 -7.52 16.63
CA GLU A 320 26.26 -7.92 17.76
C GLU A 320 27.21 -8.99 17.23
N PRO A 321 28.53 -8.76 17.29
CA PRO A 321 29.47 -9.75 16.82
C PRO A 321 29.18 -11.02 17.63
N ASN A 322 29.00 -12.14 16.93
CA ASN A 322 28.93 -13.44 17.60
C ASN A 322 30.09 -13.49 18.60
N GLU A 323 29.80 -13.71 19.87
CA GLU A 323 30.84 -14.06 20.83
C GLU A 323 31.45 -15.37 20.35
N ASP A 324 32.61 -15.28 19.68
CA ASP A 324 33.43 -16.44 19.38
C ASP A 324 33.70 -17.17 20.71
N PRO A 325 33.47 -18.49 20.78
CA PRO A 325 33.66 -19.22 22.02
C PRO A 325 35.11 -19.08 22.50
N GLN A 326 35.28 -18.75 23.78
CA GLN A 326 36.60 -18.49 24.37
C GLN A 326 37.54 -19.68 24.16
N PRO A 327 38.85 -19.44 23.92
CA PRO A 327 39.82 -20.52 23.79
C PRO A 327 40.03 -21.21 25.14
N GLU A 328 39.84 -22.53 25.18
CA GLU A 328 40.22 -23.35 26.34
C GLU A 328 41.76 -23.50 26.42
N ASP A 329 42.28 -23.42 27.65
CA ASP A 329 43.71 -23.43 27.99
C ASP A 329 44.28 -24.88 28.00
N PRO A 330 45.51 -25.15 27.50
CA PRO A 330 45.94 -26.52 27.21
C PRO A 330 46.82 -27.18 28.30
N GLY A 331 46.37 -28.34 28.79
CA GLY A 331 47.16 -29.32 29.57
C GLY A 331 46.34 -30.02 30.67
N VAL A 332 46.44 -31.32 30.95
CA VAL A 332 47.43 -32.36 30.61
C VAL A 332 46.71 -33.75 30.53
N PRO A 333 47.10 -34.70 29.64
CA PRO A 333 46.47 -36.03 29.48
C PRO A 333 47.31 -37.15 30.20
N PRO A 334 47.16 -38.49 29.97
CA PRO A 334 46.13 -39.27 29.24
C PRO A 334 45.59 -40.53 29.98
N SER A 335 44.55 -41.19 29.43
CA SER A 335 44.44 -42.67 29.51
C SER A 335 43.60 -43.31 28.38
N LEU A 336 44.31 -43.81 27.36
CA LEU A 336 44.05 -45.02 26.53
C LEU A 336 42.61 -45.59 26.43
N SER A 337 42.03 -45.65 25.22
CA SER A 337 41.96 -46.88 24.39
C SER A 337 41.22 -46.67 23.04
N THR A 338 41.69 -47.38 22.01
CA THR A 338 41.22 -47.47 20.61
C THR A 338 40.90 -48.96 20.29
N PRO A 339 40.33 -49.39 19.12
CA PRO A 339 40.30 -48.72 17.82
C PRO A 339 39.03 -48.83 16.92
N HIS A 340 39.15 -48.10 15.80
CA HIS A 340 38.47 -48.16 14.47
C HIS A 340 38.36 -49.58 13.84
N PRO A 341 37.65 -49.82 12.70
CA PRO A 341 37.37 -48.93 11.55
C PRO A 341 35.85 -48.79 11.20
N GLU A 342 35.37 -48.19 10.09
CA GLU A 342 36.00 -47.86 8.79
C GLU A 342 35.45 -46.55 8.14
N GLU A 343 35.53 -46.44 6.80
CA GLU A 343 35.65 -45.22 5.99
C GLU A 343 34.89 -45.38 4.65
N ARG A 344 34.35 -44.28 4.08
CA ARG A 344 34.21 -44.13 2.60
C ARG A 344 33.93 -42.69 2.16
N THR A 345 34.81 -42.18 1.31
CA THR A 345 34.79 -40.88 0.62
C THR A 345 34.02 -40.90 -0.70
N VAL A 346 33.27 -39.85 -1.03
CA VAL A 346 33.03 -39.40 -2.43
C VAL A 346 32.96 -37.86 -2.51
N SER A 347 33.62 -37.34 -3.52
CA SER A 347 33.92 -35.96 -3.92
C SER A 347 32.73 -35.01 -4.15
N GLU A 348 32.98 -33.71 -3.91
CA GLU A 348 32.31 -32.59 -4.62
C GLU A 348 32.98 -32.30 -5.98
N PRO A 349 32.31 -31.53 -6.86
CA PRO A 349 33.01 -30.57 -7.72
C PRO A 349 32.52 -29.12 -7.53
N ASP A 350 33.51 -28.27 -7.33
CA ASP A 350 33.55 -26.82 -7.26
C ASP A 350 32.70 -26.06 -8.31
N LEU A 351 31.95 -25.05 -7.88
CA LEU A 351 31.31 -24.03 -8.73
C LEU A 351 31.32 -22.65 -8.05
N SER A 352 32.25 -21.79 -8.48
CA SER A 352 32.43 -20.41 -8.01
C SER A 352 31.19 -19.52 -8.23
N PRO A 353 30.78 -18.65 -7.28
CA PRO A 353 29.69 -17.70 -7.48
C PRO A 353 30.12 -16.49 -8.32
N GLN A 354 29.30 -16.09 -9.30
CA GLN A 354 29.47 -14.78 -9.96
C GLN A 354 29.05 -13.64 -9.02
N SER A 355 29.80 -12.54 -9.11
CA SER A 355 29.71 -11.40 -8.20
C SER A 355 28.40 -10.62 -8.29
N SER A 356 27.70 -10.50 -7.16
CA SER A 356 26.62 -9.52 -6.97
C SER A 356 27.20 -8.11 -6.76
N PRO A 357 26.55 -7.03 -7.26
CA PRO A 357 27.03 -5.67 -7.05
C PRO A 357 26.84 -5.23 -5.59
N ASP A 358 27.92 -4.73 -5.01
CA ASP A 358 28.02 -4.20 -3.63
C ASP A 358 27.07 -3.01 -3.39
N LEU A 359 25.96 -3.27 -2.69
CA LEU A 359 24.92 -2.27 -2.38
C LEU A 359 25.42 -1.11 -1.51
N SER A 360 26.49 -1.28 -0.72
CA SER A 360 26.99 -0.23 0.18
C SER A 360 27.44 1.03 -0.59
N LYS A 361 27.95 0.82 -1.81
CA LYS A 361 28.39 1.89 -2.73
C LYS A 361 27.22 2.71 -3.29
N VAL A 362 26.02 2.12 -3.40
CA VAL A 362 24.80 2.82 -3.83
C VAL A 362 24.32 3.78 -2.74
N ILE A 363 24.33 3.34 -1.49
CA ILE A 363 23.94 4.15 -0.32
C ILE A 363 24.89 5.34 -0.14
N ARG A 364 26.22 5.14 -0.27
CA ARG A 364 27.20 6.24 -0.23
C ARG A 364 26.97 7.31 -1.31
N ARG A 365 26.61 6.92 -2.54
CA ARG A 365 26.34 7.88 -3.63
C ARG A 365 25.11 8.77 -3.41
N ILE A 366 24.12 8.30 -2.66
CA ILE A 366 22.95 9.10 -2.30
C ILE A 366 23.31 10.15 -1.22
N ARG A 367 24.19 9.80 -0.28
CA ARG A 367 24.57 10.66 0.85
C ARG A 367 25.49 11.83 0.45
N ILE A 368 26.44 11.59 -0.46
CA ILE A 368 27.41 12.62 -0.91
C ILE A 368 26.74 13.74 -1.73
N LYS A 369 25.57 13.50 -2.34
CA LYS A 369 24.87 14.50 -3.18
C LYS A 369 23.93 15.44 -2.40
N ALA A 370 24.07 15.50 -1.08
CA ALA A 370 23.14 16.19 -0.17
C ALA A 370 23.80 17.24 0.75
N GLU A 371 25.12 17.45 0.67
CA GLU A 371 25.81 18.52 1.40
C GLU A 371 25.99 19.75 0.49
N PRO A 372 25.62 20.96 0.95
CA PRO A 372 25.86 22.19 0.21
C PRO A 372 27.30 22.68 0.43
N GLU A 373 28.02 22.96 -0.66
CA GLU A 373 29.33 23.62 -0.60
C GLU A 373 29.19 24.99 0.08
N THR A 374 29.81 25.14 1.26
CA THR A 374 29.85 26.41 1.98
C THR A 374 31.09 27.18 1.49
N GLN A 375 30.94 27.98 0.45
CA GLN A 375 32.02 28.86 0.00
C GLN A 375 32.15 30.06 0.94
N VAL A 376 33.34 30.22 1.51
CA VAL A 376 33.74 31.38 2.31
C VAL A 376 34.26 32.48 1.38
N SER A 377 33.85 33.72 1.63
CA SER A 377 34.50 34.95 1.16
C SER A 377 34.21 36.05 2.18
#